data_AF-A0A1L8DUB1-F1
#
_entry.id   AF-A0A1L8DUB1-F1
#
_cell.length_a   1.000
_cell.length_b   1.000
_cell.length_c   1.000
_cell.angle_alpha   90.00
_cell.angle_beta   90.00
_cell.angle_gamma   90.00
#
_symmetry.space_group_name_H-M   'P 1'
#
loop_
_entity.id
_entity.type
_entity.pdbx_description
1 polymer ?
#
loop_
_entity_poly.entity_id
_entity_poly.type
_entity_poly.pdbx_seq_one_letter_code
_entity_poly.pdbx_strand_id
1 'polypeptide(L)'
;LKKKAAEYQSEHNEASADITGYLMNPINAFLLTKRLTTDWKEVENIMLYDVGSTFLENVTNYRNILPFPGEEDLNGAAVALMRLQDTYKLDTASVARGELNGIQYTSEMSVGDCFELGRQSYINGDHYHTVLWMREAMDRLLRNDNGTTTTKADILEYLAFSTYKQGNIDSALTMTNELLELKPNHERAIGNKHYYEKELAMQKMDRKLRGDDGS
;
A
#
# COMPACT_ATOMS: atom_id res chain seq x y z
N LEU A 1 -29.93 4.58 2.09
CA LEU A 1 -29.79 3.69 3.27
C LEU A 1 -29.58 4.43 4.59
N LYS A 2 -28.53 5.27 4.76
CA LYS A 2 -28.28 6.01 6.03
C LYS A 2 -29.49 6.78 6.58
N LYS A 3 -30.21 7.50 5.72
CA LYS A 3 -31.44 8.23 6.11
C LYS A 3 -32.56 7.30 6.61
N LYS A 4 -32.82 6.20 5.90
CA LYS A 4 -33.81 5.17 6.29
C LYS A 4 -33.45 4.47 7.60
N ALA A 5 -32.16 4.21 7.83
CA ALA A 5 -31.69 3.65 9.09
C ALA A 5 -31.91 4.61 10.27
N ALA A 6 -31.68 5.91 10.09
CA ALA A 6 -31.94 6.91 11.12
C ALA A 6 -33.44 7.06 11.44
N GLU A 7 -34.30 7.04 10.42
CA GLU A 7 -35.76 7.04 10.58
C GLU A 7 -36.23 5.82 11.39
N TYR A 8 -35.75 4.62 11.05
CA TYR A 8 -36.12 3.39 11.76
C TYR A 8 -35.60 3.37 13.20
N GLN A 9 -34.41 3.91 13.45
CA GLN A 9 -33.85 4.00 14.80
C GLN A 9 -34.66 4.97 15.68
N SER A 10 -35.06 6.12 15.15
CA SER A 10 -35.85 7.11 15.88
C SER A 10 -37.19 6.52 16.32
N GLU A 11 -37.87 5.83 15.41
CA GLU A 11 -39.20 5.28 15.68
C GLU A 11 -39.14 4.00 16.52
N HIS A 12 -38.06 3.22 16.42
CA HIS A 12 -37.79 2.14 17.36
C HIS A 12 -37.63 2.66 18.80
N ASN A 13 -36.94 3.78 18.98
CA ASN A 13 -36.77 4.42 20.28
C ASN A 13 -38.11 4.95 20.84
N GLU A 14 -38.99 5.48 19.99
CA GLU A 14 -40.33 5.93 20.37
C GLU A 14 -41.25 4.77 20.76
N ALA A 15 -41.26 3.70 19.97
CA ALA A 15 -42.08 2.52 20.23
C ALA A 15 -41.58 1.68 21.43
N SER A 16 -40.28 1.66 21.70
CA SER A 16 -39.71 0.90 22.82
C SER A 16 -39.93 1.55 24.18
N ALA A 17 -40.21 2.86 24.23
CA ALA A 17 -40.51 3.58 25.46
C ALA A 17 -41.87 3.18 26.07
N ASP A 18 -42.88 2.92 25.24
CA ASP A 18 -44.18 2.36 25.65
C ASP A 18 -44.82 1.59 24.49
N ILE A 19 -44.52 0.30 24.42
CA ILE A 19 -45.00 -0.59 23.35
C ILE A 19 -46.53 -0.67 23.34
N THR A 20 -47.14 -0.73 24.53
CA THR A 20 -48.59 -0.95 24.64
C THR A 20 -49.35 0.32 24.26
N GLY A 21 -48.96 1.48 24.79
CA GLY A 21 -49.56 2.76 24.42
C GLY A 21 -49.35 3.11 22.95
N TYR A 22 -48.17 2.79 22.40
CA TYR A 22 -47.87 3.01 21.00
C TYR A 22 -48.75 2.16 20.06
N LEU A 23 -48.97 0.87 20.37
CA LEU A 23 -49.81 -0.02 19.56
C LEU A 23 -51.31 0.23 19.72
N MET A 24 -51.74 0.80 20.85
CA MET A 24 -53.14 1.19 21.08
C MET A 24 -53.56 2.40 20.24
N ASN A 25 -52.60 3.15 19.67
CA ASN A 25 -52.86 4.18 18.67
C ASN A 25 -53.00 3.53 17.28
N PRO A 26 -54.18 3.57 16.64
CA PRO A 26 -54.42 2.92 15.35
C PRO A 26 -53.51 3.43 14.21
N ILE A 27 -53.06 4.69 14.28
CA ILE A 27 -52.14 5.27 13.29
C ILE A 27 -50.76 4.63 13.43
N ASN A 28 -50.26 4.52 14.67
CA ASN A 28 -48.96 3.93 14.95
C ASN A 28 -48.94 2.43 14.64
N ALA A 29 -50.02 1.71 14.95
CA ALA A 29 -50.20 0.30 14.57
C ALA A 29 -50.20 0.09 13.05
N PHE A 30 -50.88 0.96 12.30
CA PHE A 30 -50.86 0.94 10.83
C PHE A 30 -49.45 1.25 10.28
N LEU A 31 -48.79 2.29 10.78
CA LEU A 31 -47.45 2.68 10.32
C LEU A 31 -46.41 1.60 10.57
N LEU A 32 -46.44 0.95 11.75
CA LEU A 32 -45.56 -0.17 12.06
C LEU A 32 -45.82 -1.36 11.13
N THR A 33 -47.09 -1.70 10.90
CA THR A 33 -47.49 -2.80 10.02
C THR A 33 -47.04 -2.54 8.58
N LYS A 34 -47.29 -1.33 8.05
CA LYS A 34 -46.82 -0.92 6.72
C LYS A 34 -45.31 -1.02 6.61
N ARG A 35 -44.58 -0.58 7.65
CA ARG A 35 -43.12 -0.61 7.64
C ARG A 35 -42.57 -2.02 7.55
N LEU A 36 -43.06 -2.93 8.39
CA LEU A 36 -42.58 -4.31 8.46
C LEU A 36 -42.99 -5.14 7.23
N THR A 37 -44.03 -4.73 6.50
CA THR A 37 -44.54 -5.49 5.35
C THR A 37 -44.15 -4.92 3.99
N THR A 38 -44.14 -3.60 3.86
CA THR A 38 -43.98 -2.89 2.58
C THR A 38 -42.66 -2.12 2.55
N ASP A 39 -42.42 -1.24 3.53
CA ASP A 39 -41.22 -0.40 3.49
C ASP A 39 -39.94 -1.22 3.72
N TRP A 40 -40.01 -2.34 4.46
CA TRP A 40 -38.88 -3.27 4.64
C TRP A 40 -38.46 -3.93 3.32
N LYS A 41 -39.42 -4.30 2.46
CA LYS A 41 -39.13 -4.88 1.14
C LYS A 41 -38.38 -3.90 0.24
N GLU A 42 -38.71 -2.61 0.32
CA GLU A 42 -37.98 -1.57 -0.41
C GLU A 42 -36.53 -1.44 0.08
N VAL A 43 -36.33 -1.46 1.41
CA VAL A 43 -34.98 -1.41 2.00
C VAL A 43 -34.17 -2.65 1.64
N GLU A 44 -34.77 -3.82 1.71
CA GLU A 44 -34.17 -5.09 1.29
C GLU A 44 -33.78 -5.06 -0.20
N ASN A 45 -34.68 -4.61 -1.08
CA ASN A 45 -34.36 -4.46 -2.51
C ASN A 45 -33.21 -3.49 -2.78
N ILE A 46 -33.12 -2.39 -2.02
CA ILE A 46 -32.00 -1.45 -2.15
C ILE A 46 -30.69 -2.07 -1.62
N MET A 47 -30.74 -2.87 -0.55
CA MET A 47 -29.57 -3.57 -0.01
C MET A 47 -29.10 -4.71 -0.92
N LEU A 48 -30.02 -5.40 -1.58
CA LEU A 48 -29.74 -6.47 -2.54
C LEU A 48 -29.32 -5.94 -3.91
N TYR A 49 -29.49 -4.64 -4.17
CA TYR A 49 -29.07 -4.02 -5.44
C TYR A 49 -27.54 -3.93 -5.50
N ASP A 50 -26.93 -4.86 -6.22
CA ASP A 50 -25.49 -4.92 -6.42
C ASP A 50 -25.02 -3.89 -7.45
N VAL A 51 -24.81 -2.65 -7.01
CA VAL A 51 -24.14 -1.60 -7.79
C VAL A 51 -22.74 -2.03 -8.29
N GLY A 52 -22.09 -2.98 -7.61
CA GLY A 52 -20.80 -3.52 -8.01
C GLY A 52 -20.89 -4.34 -9.29
N SER A 53 -21.92 -5.20 -9.43
CA SER A 53 -22.11 -6.02 -10.63
C SER A 53 -22.22 -5.21 -11.92
N THR A 54 -23.03 -4.15 -11.94
CA THR A 54 -23.19 -3.28 -13.12
C THR A 54 -21.90 -2.55 -13.46
N PHE A 55 -21.14 -2.10 -12.45
CA PHE A 55 -19.84 -1.49 -12.67
C PHE A 55 -18.83 -2.50 -13.24
N LEU A 56 -18.77 -3.70 -12.66
CA LEU A 56 -17.89 -4.78 -13.12
C LEU A 56 -18.25 -5.24 -14.54
N GLU A 57 -19.53 -5.32 -14.88
CA GLU A 57 -20.01 -5.64 -16.22
C GLU A 57 -19.55 -4.58 -17.23
N ASN A 58 -19.70 -3.29 -16.89
CA ASN A 58 -19.21 -2.20 -17.73
C ASN A 58 -17.68 -2.27 -17.93
N VAL A 59 -16.89 -2.46 -16.87
CA VAL A 59 -15.43 -2.62 -16.97
C VAL A 59 -15.07 -3.85 -17.80
N THR A 60 -15.80 -4.95 -17.65
CA THR A 60 -15.60 -6.19 -18.43
C THR A 60 -15.89 -5.97 -19.91
N ASN A 61 -16.95 -5.23 -20.24
CA ASN A 61 -17.26 -4.84 -21.61
C ASN A 61 -16.15 -3.96 -22.20
N TYR A 62 -15.60 -3.01 -21.43
CA TYR A 62 -14.45 -2.23 -21.89
C TYR A 62 -13.19 -3.07 -22.11
N ARG A 63 -12.89 -4.04 -21.23
CA ARG A 63 -11.76 -4.97 -21.42
C ARG A 63 -11.86 -5.80 -22.71
N ASN A 64 -13.08 -6.10 -23.17
CA ASN A 64 -13.31 -6.82 -24.42
C ASN A 64 -13.10 -5.94 -25.67
N ILE A 65 -13.18 -4.62 -25.52
CA ILE A 65 -13.07 -3.65 -26.63
C ILE A 65 -11.67 -3.02 -26.69
N LEU A 66 -11.04 -2.81 -25.53
CA LEU A 66 -9.70 -2.24 -25.37
C LEU A 66 -8.87 -3.18 -24.48
N PRO A 67 -7.79 -3.79 -25.01
CA PRO A 67 -6.90 -4.59 -24.18
C PRO A 67 -6.25 -3.68 -23.14
N PHE A 68 -6.38 -4.04 -21.87
CA PHE A 68 -5.72 -3.32 -20.80
C PHE A 68 -4.23 -3.65 -20.77
N PRO A 69 -3.37 -2.69 -20.38
CA PRO A 69 -1.96 -2.97 -20.17
C PRO A 69 -1.77 -4.12 -19.17
N GLY A 70 -0.79 -4.97 -19.44
CA GLY A 70 -0.38 -6.06 -18.57
C GLY A 70 0.81 -5.71 -17.67
N GLU A 71 1.31 -6.71 -16.96
CA GLU A 71 2.51 -6.60 -16.12
C GLU A 71 3.75 -6.19 -16.93
N GLU A 72 3.85 -6.66 -18.19
CA GLU A 72 4.95 -6.29 -19.09
C GLU A 72 4.95 -4.79 -19.43
N ASP A 73 3.77 -4.21 -19.65
CA ASP A 73 3.63 -2.78 -19.94
C ASP A 73 3.99 -1.93 -18.71
N LEU A 74 3.58 -2.36 -17.52
CA LEU A 74 3.97 -1.70 -16.27
C LEU A 74 5.48 -1.73 -16.06
N ASN A 75 6.11 -2.90 -16.24
CA ASN A 75 7.56 -3.03 -16.14
C ASN A 75 8.27 -2.18 -17.22
N GLY A 76 7.77 -2.19 -18.45
CA GLY A 76 8.29 -1.36 -19.55
C GLY A 76 8.24 0.14 -19.23
N ALA A 77 7.13 0.60 -18.65
CA ALA A 77 6.98 1.98 -18.21
C ALA A 77 7.94 2.33 -17.06
N ALA A 78 8.12 1.44 -16.08
CA ALA A 78 9.07 1.63 -14.98
C ALA A 78 10.51 1.72 -15.51
N VAL A 79 10.92 0.81 -16.40
CA VAL A 79 12.24 0.83 -17.03
C VAL A 79 12.46 2.10 -17.84
N ALA A 80 11.46 2.55 -18.60
CA ALA A 80 11.54 3.79 -19.35
C ALA A 80 11.73 5.01 -18.44
N LEU A 81 11.03 5.05 -17.30
CA LEU A 81 11.19 6.10 -16.29
C LEU A 81 12.60 6.11 -15.69
N MET A 82 13.15 4.94 -15.31
CA MET A 82 14.52 4.84 -14.79
C MET A 82 15.54 5.32 -15.83
N ARG A 83 15.36 4.97 -17.11
CA ARG A 83 16.22 5.46 -18.19
C ARG A 83 16.19 6.99 -18.32
N LEU A 84 15.02 7.62 -18.18
CA LEU A 84 14.91 9.08 -18.18
C LEU A 84 15.59 9.67 -16.95
N GLN A 85 15.40 9.05 -15.78
CA GLN A 85 16.06 9.44 -14.55
C GLN A 85 17.59 9.45 -14.71
N ASP A 86 18.17 8.38 -15.25
CA ASP A 86 19.62 8.29 -15.51
C ASP A 86 20.09 9.30 -16.56
N THR A 87 19.38 9.37 -17.69
CA THR A 87 19.77 10.21 -18.84
C THR A 87 19.83 11.69 -18.45
N TYR A 88 18.87 12.14 -17.66
CA TYR A 88 18.73 13.53 -17.25
C TYR A 88 19.19 13.80 -15.81
N LYS A 89 19.71 12.78 -15.11
CA LYS A 89 20.14 12.85 -13.70
C LYS A 89 19.06 13.43 -12.78
N LEU A 90 17.84 12.94 -12.95
CA LEU A 90 16.68 13.46 -12.22
C LEU A 90 16.71 13.00 -10.76
N ASP A 91 16.46 13.92 -9.85
CA ASP A 91 16.31 13.62 -8.44
C ASP A 91 15.00 12.84 -8.19
N THR A 92 15.10 11.71 -7.48
CA THR A 92 13.97 10.81 -7.23
C THR A 92 12.81 11.52 -6.54
N ALA A 93 13.10 12.37 -5.56
CA ALA A 93 12.05 13.08 -4.83
C ALA A 93 11.31 14.08 -5.73
N SER A 94 12.03 14.72 -6.66
CA SER A 94 11.45 15.63 -7.65
C SER A 94 10.57 14.89 -8.66
N VAL A 95 11.04 13.75 -9.18
CA VAL A 95 10.23 12.87 -10.03
C VAL A 95 8.97 12.40 -9.29
N ALA A 96 9.11 11.97 -8.03
CA ALA A 96 7.99 11.52 -7.21
C ALA A 96 7.00 12.64 -6.87
N ARG A 97 7.46 13.90 -6.79
CA ARG A 97 6.56 15.06 -6.70
C ARG A 97 5.88 15.40 -8.02
N GLY A 98 6.22 14.76 -9.14
CA GLY A 98 5.72 15.13 -10.47
C GLY A 98 6.34 16.44 -10.98
N GLU A 99 7.52 16.79 -10.48
CA GLU A 99 8.22 18.04 -10.74
C GLU A 99 9.49 17.78 -11.56
N LEU A 100 9.62 18.42 -12.72
CA LEU A 100 10.82 18.36 -13.56
C LEU A 100 11.29 19.79 -13.84
N ASN A 101 12.54 20.10 -13.49
CA ASN A 101 13.15 21.43 -13.66
C ASN A 101 12.32 22.57 -13.03
N GLY A 102 11.71 22.34 -11.86
CA GLY A 102 10.90 23.36 -11.17
C GLY A 102 9.48 23.52 -11.71
N ILE A 103 9.07 22.72 -12.69
CA ILE A 103 7.72 22.76 -13.28
C ILE A 103 6.95 21.52 -12.80
N GLN A 104 5.78 21.75 -12.20
CA GLN A 104 4.84 20.70 -11.81
C GLN A 104 4.07 20.20 -13.04
N TYR A 105 4.32 18.97 -13.46
CA TYR A 105 3.66 18.35 -14.61
C TYR A 105 2.48 17.47 -14.22
N THR A 106 2.53 16.82 -13.05
CA THR A 106 1.54 15.81 -12.64
C THR A 106 1.18 15.94 -11.17
N SER A 107 0.23 15.14 -10.69
CA SER A 107 0.07 14.90 -9.25
C SER A 107 1.27 14.15 -8.70
N GLU A 108 1.51 14.29 -7.39
CA GLU A 108 2.54 13.52 -6.70
C GLU A 108 2.22 12.02 -6.68
N MET A 109 3.29 11.22 -6.68
CA MET A 109 3.24 9.78 -6.51
C MET A 109 2.93 9.42 -5.05
N SER A 110 2.13 8.37 -4.86
CA SER A 110 1.85 7.81 -3.54
C SER A 110 3.03 6.96 -3.01
N VAL A 111 2.94 6.56 -1.75
CA VAL A 111 3.86 5.56 -1.15
C VAL A 111 3.84 4.26 -1.96
N GLY A 112 2.65 3.82 -2.38
CA GLY A 112 2.46 2.60 -3.17
C GLY A 112 3.11 2.69 -4.54
N ASP A 113 3.01 3.84 -5.21
CA ASP A 113 3.62 4.05 -6.53
C ASP A 113 5.16 4.01 -6.45
N CYS A 114 5.74 4.67 -5.43
CA CYS A 114 7.19 4.65 -5.21
C CYS A 114 7.68 3.23 -4.85
N PHE A 115 6.92 2.51 -4.03
CA PHE A 115 7.20 1.13 -3.68
C PHE A 115 7.17 0.23 -4.92
N GLU A 116 6.16 0.38 -5.79
CA GLU A 116 6.05 -0.43 -7.00
C GLU A 116 7.22 -0.17 -7.96
N LEU A 117 7.64 1.10 -8.15
CA LEU A 117 8.84 1.41 -8.93
C LEU A 117 10.11 0.77 -8.37
N GLY A 118 10.27 0.80 -7.04
CA GLY A 118 11.38 0.13 -6.37
C GLY A 118 11.32 -1.40 -6.56
N ARG A 119 10.13 -1.99 -6.51
CA ARG A 119 9.90 -3.43 -6.70
C ARG A 119 10.18 -3.87 -8.13
N GLN A 120 9.71 -3.13 -9.13
CA GLN A 120 10.01 -3.41 -10.55
C GLN A 120 11.53 -3.32 -10.80
N SER A 121 12.19 -2.30 -10.24
CA SER A 121 13.65 -2.17 -10.30
C SER A 121 14.36 -3.36 -9.68
N TYR A 122 13.89 -3.83 -8.53
CA TYR A 122 14.44 -5.02 -7.85
C TYR A 122 14.31 -6.28 -8.70
N ILE A 123 13.13 -6.51 -9.29
CA ILE A 123 12.87 -7.66 -10.16
C ILE A 123 13.81 -7.66 -11.37
N ASN A 124 14.11 -6.47 -11.89
CA ASN A 124 15.06 -6.29 -13.01
C ASN A 124 16.54 -6.37 -12.58
N GLY A 125 16.84 -6.59 -11.29
CA GLY A 125 18.21 -6.63 -10.77
C GLY A 125 18.86 -5.25 -10.62
N ASP A 126 18.10 -4.17 -10.82
CA ASP A 126 18.57 -2.81 -10.65
C ASP A 126 18.50 -2.39 -9.17
N HIS A 127 19.52 -2.81 -8.44
CA HIS A 127 19.63 -2.50 -7.01
C HIS A 127 19.89 -1.01 -6.75
N TYR A 128 20.40 -0.26 -7.73
CA TYR A 128 20.60 1.19 -7.62
C TYR A 128 19.26 1.90 -7.51
N HIS A 129 18.40 1.74 -8.51
CA HIS A 129 17.06 2.34 -8.53
C HIS A 129 16.16 1.77 -7.44
N THR A 130 16.32 0.48 -7.09
CA THR A 130 15.59 -0.09 -5.95
C THR A 130 15.83 0.71 -4.67
N VAL A 131 17.09 1.02 -4.35
CA VAL A 131 17.42 1.77 -3.13
C VAL A 131 16.88 3.20 -3.20
N LEU A 132 16.96 3.86 -4.35
CA LEU A 132 16.43 5.21 -4.53
C LEU A 132 14.92 5.26 -4.26
N TRP A 133 14.15 4.40 -4.93
CA TRP A 133 12.69 4.42 -4.85
C TRP A 133 12.14 3.87 -3.54
N MET A 134 12.81 2.88 -2.95
CA MET A 134 12.43 2.39 -1.62
C MET A 134 12.71 3.43 -0.51
N ARG A 135 13.76 4.24 -0.65
CA ARG A 135 14.00 5.36 0.28
C ARG A 135 12.96 6.46 0.14
N GLU A 136 12.58 6.81 -1.09
CA GLU A 136 11.50 7.77 -1.33
C GLU A 136 10.17 7.26 -0.76
N ALA A 137 9.86 5.98 -0.97
CA ALA A 137 8.67 5.36 -0.37
C ALA A 137 8.70 5.41 1.17
N MET A 138 9.86 5.13 1.79
CA MET A 138 10.04 5.21 3.24
C MET A 138 9.85 6.64 3.76
N ASP A 139 10.47 7.63 3.12
CA ASP A 139 10.36 9.03 3.51
C ASP A 139 8.91 9.54 3.39
N ARG A 140 8.21 9.17 2.31
CA ARG A 140 6.77 9.48 2.15
C ARG A 140 5.90 8.81 3.21
N LEU A 141 6.17 7.53 3.53
CA LEU A 141 5.44 6.80 4.57
C LEU A 141 5.61 7.49 5.94
N LEU A 142 6.81 7.97 6.25
CA LEU A 142 7.08 8.70 7.51
C LEU A 142 6.41 10.07 7.57
N ARG A 143 6.18 10.71 6.41
CA ARG A 143 5.52 12.03 6.34
C ARG A 143 3.99 11.93 6.35
N ASN A 144 3.43 10.88 5.75
CA ASN A 144 1.99 10.70 5.56
C ASN A 144 1.58 9.22 5.73
N ASP A 145 0.97 8.87 6.86
CA ASP A 145 0.54 7.49 7.20
C ASP A 145 -0.91 7.16 6.75
N ASN A 146 -1.52 8.02 5.94
CA ASN A 146 -2.96 8.04 5.81
C ASN A 146 -3.43 7.31 4.53
N GLY A 147 -3.48 5.98 4.58
CA GLY A 147 -4.29 5.16 3.65
C GLY A 147 -3.54 4.26 2.66
N THR A 148 -2.24 4.05 2.84
CA THR A 148 -1.48 3.07 2.02
C THR A 148 -1.56 1.67 2.62
N THR A 149 -1.56 0.64 1.76
CA THR A 149 -1.40 -0.76 2.16
C THR A 149 0.07 -1.16 2.31
N THR A 150 0.99 -0.37 1.75
CA THR A 150 2.43 -0.62 1.82
C THR A 150 2.93 -0.33 3.23
N THR A 151 3.48 -1.35 3.90
CA THR A 151 4.01 -1.20 5.25
C THR A 151 5.51 -0.90 5.24
N LYS A 152 6.01 -0.35 6.35
CA LYS A 152 7.44 -0.18 6.59
C LYS A 152 8.21 -1.48 6.42
N ALA A 153 7.64 -2.61 6.86
CA ALA A 153 8.26 -3.92 6.73
C ALA A 153 8.41 -4.34 5.25
N ASP A 154 7.43 -4.04 4.40
CA ASP A 154 7.50 -4.38 2.96
C ASP A 154 8.61 -3.58 2.28
N ILE A 155 8.78 -2.30 2.63
CA ILE A 155 9.86 -1.46 2.09
C ILE A 155 11.24 -1.97 2.55
N LEU A 156 11.39 -2.27 3.85
CA LEU A 156 12.66 -2.73 4.43
C LEU A 156 13.15 -4.04 3.79
N GLU A 157 12.24 -4.93 3.40
CA GLU A 157 12.58 -6.21 2.77
C GLU A 157 13.40 -6.03 1.48
N TYR A 158 12.97 -5.13 0.58
CA TYR A 158 13.68 -4.84 -0.66
C TYR A 158 14.87 -3.90 -0.46
N LEU A 159 14.71 -2.90 0.41
CA LEU A 159 15.74 -1.89 0.67
C LEU A 159 16.98 -2.49 1.32
N ALA A 160 16.82 -3.38 2.31
CA ALA A 160 17.93 -4.02 3.01
C ALA A 160 18.77 -4.87 2.05
N PHE A 161 18.13 -5.74 1.26
CA PHE A 161 18.86 -6.61 0.33
C PHE A 161 19.55 -5.81 -0.78
N SER A 162 18.89 -4.80 -1.35
CA SER A 162 19.49 -3.99 -2.41
C SER A 162 20.64 -3.13 -1.90
N THR A 163 20.55 -2.66 -0.66
CA THR A 163 21.65 -1.94 0.01
C THR A 163 22.85 -2.85 0.27
N TYR A 164 22.61 -4.11 0.64
CA TYR A 164 23.65 -5.12 0.70
C TYR A 164 24.30 -5.35 -0.68
N LYS A 165 23.50 -5.46 -1.75
CA LYS A 165 24.01 -5.63 -3.13
C LYS A 165 24.84 -4.44 -3.63
N GLN A 166 24.63 -3.26 -3.07
CA GLN A 166 25.47 -2.07 -3.30
C GLN A 166 26.74 -2.03 -2.41
N GLY A 167 26.98 -3.07 -1.59
CA GLY A 167 28.19 -3.20 -0.76
C GLY A 167 28.09 -2.55 0.63
N ASN A 168 26.93 -1.99 1.01
CA ASN A 168 26.76 -1.38 2.33
C ASN A 168 26.12 -2.37 3.32
N ILE A 169 26.96 -3.28 3.82
CA ILE A 169 26.53 -4.40 4.66
C ILE A 169 26.03 -3.92 6.03
N ASP A 170 26.69 -2.93 6.65
CA ASP A 170 26.27 -2.39 7.94
C ASP A 170 24.85 -1.82 7.87
N SER A 171 24.54 -0.99 6.86
CA SER A 171 23.20 -0.43 6.71
C SER A 171 22.16 -1.52 6.39
N ALA A 172 22.53 -2.51 5.57
CA ALA A 172 21.67 -3.65 5.27
C ALA A 172 21.34 -4.46 6.54
N LEU A 173 22.32 -4.68 7.41
CA LEU A 173 22.11 -5.37 8.69
C LEU A 173 21.22 -4.57 9.64
N THR A 174 21.42 -3.24 9.75
CA THR A 174 20.54 -2.37 10.55
C THR A 174 19.10 -2.48 10.11
N MET A 175 18.83 -2.33 8.81
CA MET A 175 17.48 -2.44 8.26
C MET A 175 16.89 -3.84 8.38
N THR A 176 17.72 -4.88 8.30
CA THR A 176 17.29 -6.27 8.50
C THR A 176 16.90 -6.53 9.95
N ASN A 177 17.63 -5.98 10.91
CA ASN A 177 17.27 -6.07 12.32
C ASN A 177 15.95 -5.35 12.60
N GLU A 178 15.77 -4.15 12.05
CA GLU A 178 14.52 -3.40 12.15
C GLU A 178 13.34 -4.16 11.52
N LEU A 179 13.56 -4.80 10.37
CA LEU A 179 12.55 -5.67 9.74
C LEU A 179 12.17 -6.84 10.66
N LEU A 180 13.13 -7.44 11.37
CA LEU A 180 12.88 -8.54 12.30
C LEU A 180 12.20 -8.08 13.59
N GLU A 181 12.37 -6.83 14.01
CA GLU A 181 11.57 -6.24 15.10
C GLU A 181 10.08 -6.15 14.72
N LEU A 182 9.79 -5.80 13.46
CA LEU A 182 8.42 -5.70 12.94
C LEU A 182 7.81 -7.06 12.57
N LYS A 183 8.61 -7.96 11.97
CA LYS A 183 8.22 -9.29 11.52
C LYS A 183 9.25 -10.33 11.99
N PRO A 184 9.17 -10.82 13.25
CA PRO A 184 10.16 -11.74 13.82
C PRO A 184 10.33 -13.06 13.06
N ASN A 185 9.26 -13.55 12.42
CA ASN A 185 9.23 -14.81 11.69
C ASN A 185 9.50 -14.64 10.18
N HIS A 186 10.12 -13.53 9.78
CA HIS A 186 10.37 -13.24 8.37
C HIS A 186 11.50 -14.14 7.83
N GLU A 187 11.14 -15.15 7.05
CA GLU A 187 12.05 -16.21 6.57
C GLU A 187 13.34 -15.67 5.93
N ARG A 188 13.22 -14.75 4.97
CA ARG A 188 14.39 -14.17 4.27
C ARG A 188 15.27 -13.32 5.17
N ALA A 189 14.68 -12.52 6.06
CA ALA A 189 15.40 -11.59 6.91
C ALA A 189 16.27 -12.31 7.94
N ILE A 190 15.80 -13.44 8.48
CA ILE A 190 16.57 -14.28 9.40
C ILE A 190 17.84 -14.81 8.71
N GLY A 191 17.70 -15.34 7.49
CA GLY A 191 18.82 -15.82 6.70
C GLY A 191 19.80 -14.71 6.32
N ASN A 192 19.28 -13.57 5.86
CA ASN A 192 20.08 -12.40 5.50
C ASN A 192 20.89 -11.87 6.68
N LYS A 193 20.28 -11.77 7.87
CA LYS A 193 20.95 -11.33 9.10
C LYS A 193 22.19 -12.17 9.39
N HIS A 194 22.02 -13.49 9.43
CA HIS A 194 23.12 -14.41 9.72
C HIS A 194 24.25 -14.26 8.68
N TYR A 195 23.88 -14.10 7.42
CA TYR A 195 24.83 -13.91 6.33
C TYR A 195 25.61 -12.59 6.48
N TYR A 196 24.94 -11.47 6.72
CA TYR A 196 25.57 -10.16 6.90
C TYR A 196 26.50 -10.09 8.11
N GLU A 197 26.08 -10.65 9.24
CA GLU A 197 26.92 -10.72 10.46
C GLU A 197 28.20 -11.51 10.22
N LYS A 198 28.10 -12.64 9.52
CA LYS A 198 29.25 -13.47 9.15
C LYS A 198 30.22 -12.73 8.23
N GLU A 199 29.72 -12.06 7.20
CA GLU A 199 30.55 -11.31 6.26
C GLU A 199 31.26 -10.14 6.94
N LEU A 200 30.57 -9.38 7.80
CA LEU A 200 31.18 -8.31 8.59
C LEU A 200 32.26 -8.83 9.55
N ALA A 201 32.07 -9.99 10.16
CA ALA A 201 33.07 -10.61 11.01
C ALA A 201 34.34 -10.98 10.21
N MET A 202 34.17 -11.54 9.00
CA MET A 202 35.29 -11.85 8.10
C MET A 202 36.05 -10.60 7.69
N GLN A 203 35.35 -9.52 7.28
CA GLN A 203 35.99 -8.26 6.91
C GLN A 203 36.80 -7.64 8.07
N LYS A 204 36.30 -7.76 9.30
CA LYS A 204 37.02 -7.31 10.50
C LYS A 204 38.28 -8.14 10.76
N MET A 205 38.21 -9.46 10.57
CA MET A 205 39.39 -10.34 10.71
C MET A 205 40.44 -10.04 9.65
N ASP A 206 40.05 -9.90 8.38
CA ASP A 206 40.96 -9.57 7.28
C ASP A 206 41.64 -8.21 7.49
N ARG A 207 40.89 -7.21 7.95
CA ARG A 207 41.46 -5.89 8.27
C ARG A 207 42.45 -5.95 9.42
N LYS A 208 42.25 -6.82 10.40
CA LYS A 208 43.18 -7.02 11.52
C LYS A 208 44.47 -7.69 11.06
N LEU A 209 44.38 -8.71 10.21
CA LEU A 209 45.54 -9.41 9.64
C LEU A 209 46.43 -8.49 8.78
N ARG A 210 45.83 -7.59 8.00
CA ARG A 210 46.53 -6.57 7.17
C ARG A 210 47.00 -5.33 7.95
N GLY A 211 46.74 -5.27 9.25
CA GLY A 211 47.24 -4.23 10.14
C GLY A 211 48.48 -4.68 10.92
N ASP A 212 48.62 -5.98 11.13
CA ASP A 212 49.75 -6.60 11.86
C ASP A 212 50.98 -6.83 10.96
N ASP A 213 50.84 -6.83 9.63
CA ASP A 213 51.94 -7.04 8.66
C ASP A 213 52.70 -5.75 8.28
N GLY A 214 52.29 -4.60 8.85
CA GLY A 214 52.88 -3.28 8.59
C GLY A 214 53.58 -2.61 9.79
N SER A 215 53.97 -3.38 10.82
CA SER A 215 54.70 -2.89 12.00
C SER A 215 56.19 -3.26 11.99
#